data_AF-A0A8D9EDT4-F1
#
_entry.id   AF-A0A8D9EDT4-F1
#
_cell.length_a   1.000
_cell.length_b   1.000
_cell.length_c   1.000
_cell.angle_alpha   90.00
_cell.angle_beta   90.00
_cell.angle_gamma   90.00
#
_symmetry.space_group_name_H-M   'P 1'
#
loop_
_entity.id
_entity.type
_entity.pdbx_description
1 polymer ?
#
loop_
_entity_poly.entity_id
_entity_poly.type
_entity_poly.pdbx_seq_one_letter_code
_entity_poly.pdbx_strand_id
1 'polypeptide(L)'
;MSTSTTAPAPAKPAPVEVSTEVKEKAEKLKAEANEHFKNQAYDKAIDLYTAAIEINPNPIYYANRSFAYFKIESIGYALNDASKAIELDRTYTKAYYRRAAAYMSLGKFKLALRDYEAVYKVKPNDVDAKTKYTECNKIVKRLAFEKAISVDSKSVAESINFDSMSIEDEYSGPSLENDKVTLKFMLDLMETYKAQGKLHRKYAYKILMDIKALFMTQDSLIHISVEDEAKFTVRRHSRSILRSDEHIQTERTTLD
;
A
#
# COMPACT_ATOMS: atom_id res chain seq x y z
N MET A 1 9.33 57.10 -42.02
CA MET A 1 9.45 57.26 -40.55
C MET A 1 8.14 56.80 -39.95
N SER A 2 8.10 55.58 -39.42
CA SER A 2 6.89 55.00 -38.82
C SER A 2 7.26 54.50 -37.43
N THR A 3 6.86 55.23 -36.40
CA THR A 3 7.09 54.89 -35.00
C THR A 3 5.96 53.99 -34.52
N SER A 4 6.28 52.71 -34.33
CA SER A 4 5.43 51.71 -33.67
C SER A 4 5.51 51.88 -32.15
N THR A 5 4.47 52.44 -31.55
CA THR A 5 4.28 52.50 -30.09
C THR A 5 3.78 51.14 -29.61
N THR A 6 4.66 50.36 -28.97
CA THR A 6 4.29 49.10 -28.31
C THR A 6 3.99 49.37 -26.84
N ALA A 7 2.76 49.11 -26.41
CA ALA A 7 2.32 49.21 -25.02
C ALA A 7 3.03 48.17 -24.11
N PRO A 8 3.35 48.50 -22.85
CA PRO A 8 3.97 47.55 -21.93
C PRO A 8 2.96 46.51 -21.44
N ALA A 9 3.40 45.25 -21.42
CA ALA A 9 2.63 44.12 -20.91
C ALA A 9 2.31 44.25 -19.40
N PRO A 10 1.17 43.74 -18.92
CA PRO A 10 0.78 43.85 -17.52
C PRO A 10 1.75 43.10 -16.60
N ALA A 11 2.20 43.81 -15.56
CA ALA A 11 3.11 43.29 -14.54
C ALA A 11 2.50 42.07 -13.83
N LYS A 12 3.30 41.01 -13.68
CA LYS A 12 2.97 39.87 -12.82
C LYS A 12 2.69 40.37 -11.40
N PRO A 13 1.64 39.87 -10.72
CA PRO A 13 1.35 40.26 -9.34
C PRO A 13 2.53 39.87 -8.44
N ALA A 14 2.98 40.83 -7.63
CA ALA A 14 4.08 40.65 -6.68
C ALA A 14 3.73 39.55 -5.64
N PRO A 15 4.72 38.80 -5.14
CA PRO A 15 4.47 37.82 -4.09
C PRO A 15 4.02 38.56 -2.83
N VAL A 16 2.85 38.19 -2.29
CA VAL A 16 2.36 38.69 -1.01
C VAL A 16 3.35 38.23 0.06
N GLU A 17 4.12 39.17 0.62
CA GLU A 17 4.99 38.90 1.76
C GLU A 17 4.13 38.54 2.98
N VAL A 18 3.94 37.24 3.18
CA VAL A 18 3.31 36.71 4.39
C VAL A 18 4.13 37.17 5.60
N SER A 19 3.49 37.93 6.50
CA SER A 19 4.13 38.45 7.71
C SER A 19 4.73 37.32 8.55
N THR A 20 5.82 37.59 9.25
CA THR A 20 6.57 36.61 10.07
C THR A 20 5.67 35.86 11.06
N GLU A 21 4.69 36.55 11.65
CA GLU A 21 3.70 35.98 12.57
C GLU A 21 2.82 34.90 11.92
N VAL A 22 2.45 35.09 10.65
CA VAL A 22 1.61 34.13 9.91
C VAL A 22 2.40 32.88 9.54
N LYS A 23 3.71 33.03 9.24
CA LYS A 23 4.62 31.89 9.05
C LYS A 23 4.83 31.10 10.35
N GLU A 24 4.98 31.78 11.48
CA GLU A 24 5.11 31.13 12.79
C GLU A 24 3.86 30.33 13.16
N LYS A 25 2.66 30.87 12.86
CA LYS A 25 1.40 30.15 13.07
C LYS A 25 1.34 28.84 12.25
N ALA A 26 1.75 28.88 10.99
CA ALA A 26 1.79 27.68 10.15
C ALA A 26 2.83 26.66 10.63
N GLU A 27 3.99 27.12 11.12
CA GLU A 27 5.02 26.26 11.70
C GLU A 27 4.55 25.59 13.00
N LYS A 28 3.76 26.27 13.84
CA LYS A 28 3.14 25.70 15.03
C LYS A 28 2.15 24.59 14.67
N LEU A 29 1.26 24.83 13.70
CA LEU A 29 0.32 23.82 13.20
C LEU A 29 1.04 22.60 12.63
N LYS A 30 2.13 22.80 11.88
CA LYS A 30 2.99 21.72 11.40
C LYS A 30 3.60 20.93 12.57
N ALA A 31 4.03 21.60 13.64
CA ALA A 31 4.59 20.94 14.82
C ALA A 31 3.54 20.05 15.53
N GLU A 32 2.33 20.57 15.73
CA GLU A 32 1.19 19.81 16.29
C GLU A 32 0.81 18.63 15.37
N ALA A 33 0.76 18.85 14.05
CA ALA A 33 0.52 17.79 13.07
C ALA A 33 1.57 16.67 13.15
N ASN A 34 2.85 17.02 13.32
CA ASN A 34 3.92 16.04 13.49
C ASN A 34 3.76 15.22 14.77
N GLU A 35 3.24 15.81 15.85
CA GLU A 35 2.95 15.10 17.10
C GLU A 35 1.81 14.10 16.92
N HIS A 36 0.70 14.53 16.32
CA HIS A 36 -0.40 13.63 15.96
C HIS A 36 0.05 12.51 15.02
N PHE A 37 0.93 12.82 14.07
CA PHE A 37 1.52 11.83 13.17
C PHE A 37 2.34 10.78 13.93
N LYS A 38 3.17 11.20 14.91
CA LYS A 38 3.95 10.28 15.76
C LYS A 38 3.03 9.39 16.61
N ASN A 39 1.92 9.95 17.08
CA ASN A 39 0.88 9.25 17.82
C ASN A 39 -0.05 8.41 16.93
N GLN A 40 0.27 8.27 15.63
CA GLN A 40 -0.50 7.51 14.63
C GLN A 40 -1.94 8.02 14.40
N ALA A 41 -2.25 9.23 14.88
CA ALA A 41 -3.50 9.93 14.59
C ALA A 41 -3.40 10.65 13.24
N TYR A 42 -3.37 9.86 12.16
CA TYR A 42 -3.07 10.37 10.81
C TYR A 42 -4.14 11.31 10.28
N ASP A 43 -5.43 11.07 10.55
CA ASP A 43 -6.52 11.94 10.09
C ASP A 43 -6.39 13.36 10.69
N LYS A 44 -6.17 13.45 12.01
CA LYS A 44 -5.92 14.74 12.68
C LYS A 44 -4.66 15.43 12.16
N ALA A 45 -3.61 14.66 11.87
CA ALA A 45 -2.40 15.22 11.27
C ALA A 45 -2.66 15.80 9.87
N ILE A 46 -3.49 15.14 9.06
CA ILE A 46 -3.90 15.61 7.73
C ILE A 46 -4.65 16.94 7.84
N ASP A 47 -5.60 17.05 8.76
CA ASP A 47 -6.37 18.29 8.99
C ASP A 47 -5.45 19.46 9.38
N LEU A 48 -4.54 19.22 10.33
CA LEU A 48 -3.58 20.24 10.78
C LEU A 48 -2.57 20.63 9.70
N TYR A 49 -2.07 19.69 8.90
CA TYR A 49 -1.25 20.03 7.74
C TYR A 49 -2.04 20.81 6.69
N THR A 50 -3.33 20.52 6.52
CA THR A 50 -4.20 21.26 5.59
C THR A 50 -4.37 22.70 6.06
N ALA A 51 -4.66 22.92 7.34
CA ALA A 51 -4.70 24.27 7.92
C ALA A 51 -3.35 25.01 7.77
N ALA A 52 -2.22 24.33 7.96
CA ALA A 52 -0.90 24.93 7.74
C ALA A 52 -0.66 25.32 6.27
N ILE A 53 -1.12 24.50 5.31
CA ILE A 53 -1.01 24.75 3.87
C ILE A 53 -1.89 25.93 3.44
N GLU A 54 -3.10 26.06 3.98
CA GLU A 54 -4.01 27.18 3.70
C GLU A 54 -3.42 28.51 4.15
N ILE A 55 -2.66 28.51 5.25
CA ILE A 55 -1.98 29.71 5.76
C ILE A 55 -0.72 30.03 4.95
N ASN A 56 0.12 29.02 4.70
CA ASN A 56 1.37 29.20 3.97
C ASN A 56 1.71 27.94 3.15
N PRO A 57 1.49 27.97 1.82
CA PRO A 57 1.85 26.86 0.94
C PRO A 57 3.36 26.59 0.97
N ASN A 58 3.77 25.48 1.58
CA ASN A 58 5.18 25.11 1.75
C ASN A 58 5.43 23.65 1.31
N PRO A 59 6.49 23.36 0.54
CA PRO A 59 6.82 22.00 0.09
C PRO A 59 6.94 20.97 1.23
N ILE A 60 7.39 21.39 2.41
CA ILE A 60 7.52 20.52 3.59
C ILE A 60 6.14 20.07 4.08
N TYR A 61 5.15 20.97 4.10
CA TYR A 61 3.81 20.64 4.59
C TYR A 61 3.12 19.66 3.64
N TYR A 62 3.21 19.91 2.33
CA TYR A 62 2.72 18.99 1.31
C TYR A 62 3.39 17.60 1.42
N ALA A 63 4.71 17.52 1.59
CA ALA A 63 5.37 16.21 1.71
C ALA A 63 5.04 15.48 3.02
N ASN A 64 4.79 16.20 4.11
CA ASN A 64 4.36 15.59 5.37
C ASN A 64 2.90 15.11 5.30
N ARG A 65 2.00 15.91 4.71
CA ARG A 65 0.61 15.51 4.47
C ARG A 65 0.52 14.33 3.48
N SER A 66 1.35 14.33 2.44
CA SER A 66 1.54 13.19 1.55
C SER A 66 1.89 11.91 2.32
N PHE A 67 2.77 12.02 3.32
CA PHE A 67 3.13 10.86 4.14
C PHE A 67 1.99 10.41 5.06
N ALA A 68 1.19 11.34 5.59
CA ALA A 68 -0.01 11.00 6.35
C ALA A 68 -1.06 10.30 5.48
N TYR A 69 -1.33 10.81 4.27
CA TYR A 69 -2.18 10.12 3.30
C TYR A 69 -1.66 8.73 2.94
N PHE A 70 -0.34 8.57 2.79
CA PHE A 70 0.27 7.28 2.53
C PHE A 70 0.02 6.29 3.67
N LYS A 71 0.01 6.75 4.93
CA LYS A 71 -0.22 5.90 6.11
C LYS A 71 -1.66 5.40 6.25
N ILE A 72 -2.63 6.15 5.74
CA ILE A 72 -4.04 5.73 5.67
C ILE A 72 -4.40 5.08 4.33
N GLU A 73 -3.39 4.64 3.56
CA GLU A 73 -3.53 3.99 2.24
C GLU A 73 -4.26 4.85 1.19
N SER A 74 -4.34 6.16 1.40
CA SER A 74 -4.93 7.09 0.45
C SER A 74 -3.90 7.55 -0.58
N ILE A 75 -3.46 6.58 -1.39
CA ILE A 75 -2.27 6.73 -2.25
C ILE A 75 -2.44 7.80 -3.33
N GLY A 76 -3.67 8.04 -3.81
CA GLY A 76 -3.96 9.09 -4.78
C GLY A 76 -3.65 10.49 -4.26
N TYR A 77 -4.14 10.84 -3.06
CA TYR A 77 -3.83 12.13 -2.44
C TYR A 77 -2.35 12.23 -2.06
N ALA A 78 -1.74 11.14 -1.59
CA ALA A 78 -0.31 11.10 -1.29
C ALA A 78 0.55 11.47 -2.51
N LEU A 79 0.20 10.95 -3.69
CA LEU A 79 0.90 11.24 -4.95
C LEU A 79 0.73 12.69 -5.39
N ASN A 80 -0.49 13.23 -5.27
CA ASN A 80 -0.78 14.62 -5.63
C ASN A 80 0.02 15.58 -4.76
N ASP A 81 0.00 15.39 -3.44
CA ASP A 81 0.74 16.23 -2.49
C ASP A 81 2.26 16.12 -2.68
N ALA A 82 2.79 14.91 -2.90
CA ALA A 82 4.22 14.75 -3.17
C ALA A 82 4.63 15.44 -4.48
N SER A 83 3.79 15.40 -5.50
CA SER A 83 4.02 16.11 -6.76
C SER A 83 3.97 17.63 -6.54
N LYS A 84 3.01 18.11 -5.74
CA LYS A 84 2.91 19.53 -5.41
C LYS A 84 4.13 20.03 -4.63
N ALA A 85 4.65 19.23 -3.71
CA ALA A 85 5.89 19.55 -2.99
C ALA A 85 7.09 19.68 -3.94
N ILE A 86 7.19 18.84 -4.98
CA ILE A 86 8.26 18.91 -5.99
C ILE A 86 8.08 20.14 -6.91
N GLU A 87 6.83 20.51 -7.24
CA GLU A 87 6.54 21.72 -8.01
C GLU A 87 6.99 22.98 -7.26
N LEU A 88 6.77 23.02 -5.95
CA LEU A 88 7.16 24.14 -5.09
C LEU A 88 8.68 24.19 -4.85
N ASP A 89 9.30 23.05 -4.59
CA ASP A 89 10.76 22.94 -4.43
C ASP A 89 11.29 21.65 -5.07
N ARG A 90 11.94 21.82 -6.23
CA ARG A 90 12.55 20.71 -6.98
C ARG A 90 13.78 20.13 -6.31
N THR A 91 14.38 20.83 -5.35
CA THR A 91 15.55 20.36 -4.59
C THR A 91 15.14 19.54 -3.37
N TYR A 92 13.86 19.57 -2.99
CA TYR A 92 13.37 18.89 -1.81
C TYR A 92 13.29 17.37 -1.97
N THR A 93 14.39 16.71 -1.67
CA THR A 93 14.59 15.26 -1.87
C THR A 93 13.51 14.39 -1.20
N LYS A 94 12.98 14.82 -0.04
CA LYS A 94 11.94 14.06 0.68
C LYS A 94 10.66 13.93 -0.14
N ALA A 95 10.30 14.91 -0.96
CA ALA A 95 9.09 14.81 -1.78
C ALA A 95 9.22 13.73 -2.87
N TYR A 96 10.40 13.58 -3.47
CA TYR A 96 10.69 12.47 -4.39
C TYR A 96 10.58 11.11 -3.69
N TYR A 97 11.08 10.99 -2.45
CA TYR A 97 10.87 9.78 -1.63
C TYR A 97 9.39 9.46 -1.41
N ARG A 98 8.56 10.46 -1.08
CA ARG A 98 7.11 10.26 -0.87
C ARG A 98 6.42 9.84 -2.16
N ARG A 99 6.74 10.50 -3.27
CA ARG A 99 6.15 10.18 -4.59
C ARG A 99 6.56 8.80 -5.07
N ALA A 100 7.83 8.43 -4.89
CA ALA A 100 8.33 7.10 -5.21
C ALA A 100 7.62 6.01 -4.40
N ALA A 101 7.43 6.20 -3.09
CA ALA A 101 6.70 5.27 -2.23
C ALA A 101 5.22 5.12 -2.67
N ALA A 102 4.56 6.22 -3.04
CA ALA A 102 3.21 6.18 -3.58
C ALA A 102 3.17 5.41 -4.93
N TYR A 103 4.12 5.66 -5.84
CA TYR A 103 4.22 4.90 -7.08
C TYR A 103 4.48 3.41 -6.87
N MET A 104 5.30 3.03 -5.88
CA MET A 104 5.51 1.63 -5.50
C MET A 104 4.20 0.96 -5.09
N SER A 105 3.37 1.64 -4.30
CA SER A 105 2.09 1.11 -3.82
C SER A 105 1.04 0.99 -4.92
N LEU A 106 1.12 1.83 -5.97
CA LEU A 106 0.29 1.73 -7.17
C LEU A 106 0.82 0.74 -8.23
N GLY A 107 1.92 0.03 -7.95
CA GLY A 107 2.57 -0.85 -8.94
C GLY A 107 3.23 -0.10 -10.12
N LYS A 108 3.38 1.22 -10.04
CA LYS A 108 4.00 2.07 -11.07
C LYS A 108 5.53 2.10 -10.90
N PHE A 109 6.16 0.93 -10.90
CA PHE A 109 7.57 0.75 -10.50
C PHE A 109 8.57 1.52 -11.36
N LYS A 110 8.31 1.68 -12.66
CA LYS A 110 9.19 2.48 -13.55
C LYS A 110 9.23 3.96 -13.15
N LEU A 111 8.10 4.52 -12.72
CA LEU A 111 8.04 5.91 -12.25
C LEU A 111 8.69 6.04 -10.87
N ALA A 112 8.44 5.09 -9.97
CA ALA A 112 9.12 5.03 -8.67
C ALA A 112 10.64 4.98 -8.81
N LEU A 113 11.15 4.17 -9.75
CA LEU A 113 12.59 4.03 -9.99
C LEU A 113 13.25 5.36 -10.38
N ARG A 114 12.59 6.17 -11.22
CA ARG A 114 13.11 7.49 -11.63
C ARG A 114 13.22 8.44 -10.44
N ASP A 115 12.23 8.43 -9.55
CA ASP A 115 12.26 9.27 -8.35
C ASP A 115 13.31 8.76 -7.33
N TYR A 116 13.43 7.45 -7.10
CA TYR A 116 14.49 6.91 -6.26
C TYR A 116 15.89 7.15 -6.83
N GLU A 117 16.06 7.09 -8.15
CA GLU A 117 17.32 7.42 -8.82
C GLU A 117 17.70 8.90 -8.59
N ALA A 118 16.73 9.81 -8.71
CA ALA A 118 16.94 11.23 -8.41
C ALA A 118 17.40 11.45 -6.97
N VAL A 119 16.78 10.74 -6.01
CA VAL A 119 17.17 10.79 -4.60
C VAL A 119 18.58 10.23 -4.37
N TYR A 120 18.88 9.07 -4.96
CA TYR A 120 20.18 8.42 -4.84
C TYR A 120 21.32 9.26 -5.42
N LYS A 121 21.08 9.97 -6.54
CA LYS A 121 22.06 10.90 -7.14
C LYS A 121 22.40 12.07 -6.21
N VAL A 122 21.41 12.61 -5.51
CA VAL A 122 21.63 13.74 -4.57
C VAL A 122 22.27 13.26 -3.26
N LYS A 123 21.92 12.05 -2.80
CA LYS A 123 22.42 11.47 -1.54
C LYS A 123 23.03 10.08 -1.77
N PRO A 124 24.22 9.99 -2.39
CA PRO A 124 24.82 8.69 -2.72
C PRO A 124 25.25 7.89 -1.48
N ASN A 125 25.51 8.57 -0.36
CA ASN A 125 25.91 7.97 0.91
C ASN A 125 24.72 7.57 1.81
N ASP A 126 23.48 7.87 1.41
CA ASP A 126 22.29 7.47 2.16
C ASP A 126 21.98 5.98 1.90
N VAL A 127 22.12 5.17 2.96
CA VAL A 127 21.88 3.72 2.90
C VAL A 127 20.42 3.42 2.55
N ASP A 128 19.47 4.23 3.02
CA ASP A 128 18.05 4.04 2.72
C ASP A 128 17.78 4.34 1.24
N ALA A 129 18.38 5.39 0.69
CA ALA A 129 18.27 5.74 -0.74
C ALA A 129 18.73 4.60 -1.63
N LYS A 130 19.92 4.07 -1.33
CA LYS A 130 20.52 2.95 -2.05
C LYS A 130 19.66 1.70 -1.94
N THR A 131 19.17 1.38 -0.75
CA THR A 131 18.33 0.20 -0.52
C THR A 131 17.04 0.29 -1.33
N LYS A 132 16.30 1.40 -1.24
CA LYS A 132 15.03 1.58 -1.99
C LYS A 132 15.23 1.60 -3.49
N TYR A 133 16.28 2.26 -3.98
CA TYR A 133 16.62 2.24 -5.41
C TYR A 133 16.90 0.81 -5.89
N THR A 134 17.73 0.05 -5.17
CA THR A 134 18.07 -1.33 -5.56
C THR A 134 16.87 -2.27 -5.49
N GLU A 135 16.02 -2.14 -4.49
CA GLU A 135 14.77 -2.91 -4.36
C GLU A 135 13.82 -2.62 -5.53
N CYS A 136 13.57 -1.34 -5.82
CA CYS A 136 12.73 -0.93 -6.94
C CYS A 136 13.31 -1.42 -8.28
N ASN A 137 14.63 -1.31 -8.48
CA ASN A 137 15.29 -1.80 -9.68
C ASN A 137 15.17 -3.32 -9.86
N LYS A 138 15.29 -4.09 -8.76
CA LYS A 138 15.06 -5.55 -8.78
C LYS A 138 13.64 -5.87 -9.25
N ILE A 139 12.64 -5.17 -8.75
CA ILE A 139 11.24 -5.36 -9.15
C ILE A 139 11.05 -5.00 -10.63
N VAL A 140 11.57 -3.87 -11.08
CA VAL A 140 11.48 -3.46 -12.51
C VAL A 140 12.14 -4.49 -13.43
N LYS A 141 13.32 -5.00 -13.07
CA LYS A 141 14.02 -6.05 -13.83
C LYS A 141 13.25 -7.36 -13.83
N ARG A 142 12.72 -7.76 -12.68
CA ARG A 142 11.88 -8.96 -12.55
C ARG A 142 10.64 -8.86 -13.44
N LEU A 143 9.92 -7.75 -13.41
CA LEU A 143 8.74 -7.53 -14.26
C LEU A 143 9.08 -7.46 -15.74
N ALA A 144 10.23 -6.86 -16.10
CA ALA A 144 10.69 -6.84 -17.48
C ALA A 144 11.04 -8.26 -17.97
N PHE A 145 11.64 -9.08 -17.11
CA PHE A 145 11.91 -10.48 -17.39
C PHE A 145 10.61 -11.27 -17.52
N GLU A 146 9.70 -11.20 -16.53
CA GLU A 146 8.38 -11.84 -16.57
C GLU A 146 7.59 -11.47 -17.83
N LYS A 147 7.64 -10.21 -18.26
CA LYS A 147 7.01 -9.75 -19.51
C LYS A 147 7.72 -10.28 -20.77
N ALA A 148 9.03 -10.49 -20.73
CA ALA A 148 9.78 -11.04 -21.87
C ALA A 148 9.56 -12.54 -22.03
N ILE A 149 9.33 -13.26 -20.93
CA ILE A 149 9.08 -14.71 -20.93
C ILE A 149 7.59 -15.08 -20.92
N SER A 150 6.68 -14.09 -21.01
CA SER A 150 5.24 -14.34 -21.01
C SER A 150 4.83 -15.01 -22.33
N VAL A 151 4.95 -16.32 -22.37
CA VAL A 151 4.30 -17.22 -23.33
C VAL A 151 3.09 -17.83 -22.61
N ASP A 152 2.03 -18.18 -23.35
CA ASP A 152 0.70 -18.62 -22.87
C ASP A 152 0.67 -19.18 -21.44
N SER A 153 -0.26 -18.64 -20.65
CA SER A 153 -0.41 -18.74 -19.20
C SER A 153 -0.63 -20.16 -18.66
N LYS A 154 0.32 -21.07 -18.88
CA LYS A 154 0.34 -22.36 -18.20
C LYS A 154 0.45 -22.07 -16.72
N SER A 155 -0.49 -22.59 -15.95
CA SER A 155 -0.50 -22.35 -14.52
C SER A 155 0.75 -22.99 -13.90
N VAL A 156 1.38 -22.33 -12.93
CA VAL A 156 2.49 -22.95 -12.15
C VAL A 156 2.07 -24.32 -11.59
N ALA A 157 0.77 -24.50 -11.34
CA ALA A 157 0.15 -25.77 -10.97
C ALA A 157 0.45 -26.94 -11.94
N GLU A 158 0.57 -26.68 -13.25
CA GLU A 158 0.85 -27.71 -14.27
C GLU A 158 2.32 -28.20 -14.23
N SER A 159 3.21 -27.42 -13.61
CA SER A 159 4.64 -27.72 -13.52
C SER A 159 5.06 -28.41 -12.22
N ILE A 160 4.16 -28.45 -11.22
CA ILE A 160 4.47 -28.99 -9.89
C ILE A 160 3.81 -30.36 -9.76
N ASN A 161 4.61 -31.43 -9.80
CA ASN A 161 4.18 -32.76 -9.38
C ASN A 161 4.46 -32.94 -7.88
N PHE A 162 3.43 -32.87 -7.04
CA PHE A 162 3.57 -33.00 -5.59
C PHE A 162 3.42 -34.46 -5.11
N ASP A 163 2.94 -35.38 -5.95
CA ASP A 163 2.82 -36.81 -5.61
C ASP A 163 4.21 -37.42 -5.37
N SER A 164 5.20 -36.93 -6.11
CA SER A 164 6.62 -37.30 -5.94
C SER A 164 7.31 -36.62 -4.74
N MET A 165 6.63 -35.76 -3.97
CA MET A 165 7.21 -35.19 -2.76
C MET A 165 7.17 -36.20 -1.62
N SER A 166 8.35 -36.56 -1.12
CA SER A 166 8.50 -37.31 0.12
C SER A 166 8.25 -36.41 1.33
N ILE A 167 7.67 -36.98 2.38
CA ILE A 167 7.59 -36.34 3.69
C ILE A 167 8.75 -36.93 4.49
N GLU A 168 9.58 -36.08 5.09
CA GLU A 168 10.69 -36.53 5.91
C GLU A 168 10.17 -37.21 7.19
N ASP A 169 10.86 -38.25 7.66
CA ASP A 169 10.44 -39.06 8.81
C ASP A 169 10.39 -38.23 10.13
N GLU A 170 11.12 -37.12 10.17
CA GLU A 170 11.13 -36.17 11.28
C GLU A 170 9.92 -35.23 11.32
N TYR A 171 9.05 -35.27 10.30
CA TYR A 171 7.86 -34.42 10.25
C TYR A 171 6.78 -34.92 11.21
N SER A 172 6.59 -34.19 12.30
CA SER A 172 5.60 -34.45 13.34
C SER A 172 4.36 -33.54 13.27
N GLY A 173 4.17 -32.84 12.15
CA GLY A 173 3.05 -31.93 11.96
C GLY A 173 1.76 -32.60 11.44
N PRO A 174 0.70 -31.81 11.20
CA PRO A 174 -0.60 -32.31 10.78
C PRO A 174 -0.50 -33.00 9.40
N SER A 175 -1.18 -34.14 9.26
CA SER A 175 -1.21 -34.95 8.04
C SER A 175 -2.63 -35.07 7.49
N LEU A 176 -2.76 -35.06 6.16
CA LEU A 176 -4.04 -35.29 5.51
C LEU A 176 -4.40 -36.78 5.58
N GLU A 177 -5.55 -37.10 6.16
CA GLU A 177 -6.10 -38.45 6.16
C GLU A 177 -6.83 -38.70 4.83
N ASN A 178 -6.41 -39.70 4.05
CA ASN A 178 -6.97 -40.03 2.73
C ASN A 178 -7.00 -38.85 1.75
N ASP A 179 -5.97 -37.99 1.75
CA ASP A 179 -5.86 -36.79 0.92
C ASP A 179 -7.02 -35.79 1.06
N LYS A 180 -7.77 -35.85 2.17
CA LYS A 180 -8.89 -34.94 2.45
C LYS A 180 -8.60 -34.07 3.67
N VAL A 181 -9.03 -32.82 3.57
CA VAL A 181 -9.02 -31.89 4.71
C VAL A 181 -10.15 -32.30 5.66
N THR A 182 -9.78 -32.78 6.85
CA THR A 182 -10.72 -33.16 7.91
C THR A 182 -10.74 -32.12 9.04
N LEU A 183 -11.77 -32.16 9.89
CA LEU A 183 -11.85 -31.28 11.07
C LEU A 183 -10.64 -31.48 11.99
N LYS A 184 -10.23 -32.74 12.21
CA LYS A 184 -9.05 -33.07 13.01
C LYS A 184 -7.78 -32.42 12.45
N PHE A 185 -7.54 -32.57 11.15
CA PHE A 185 -6.42 -31.91 10.47
C PHE A 185 -6.44 -30.39 10.68
N MET A 186 -7.60 -29.75 10.57
CA MET A 186 -7.72 -28.30 10.76
C MET A 186 -7.42 -27.87 12.20
N LEU A 187 -7.86 -28.64 13.20
CA LEU A 187 -7.56 -28.37 14.61
C LEU A 187 -6.05 -28.51 14.88
N ASP A 188 -5.44 -29.59 14.40
CA ASP A 188 -4.00 -29.84 14.53
C ASP A 188 -3.17 -28.78 13.79
N LEU A 189 -3.64 -28.32 12.63
CA LEU A 189 -3.02 -27.22 11.88
C LEU A 189 -3.08 -25.90 12.64
N MET A 190 -4.22 -25.58 13.25
CA MET A 190 -4.36 -24.39 14.08
C MET A 190 -3.44 -24.44 15.30
N GLU A 191 -3.29 -25.60 15.95
CA GLU A 191 -2.37 -25.79 17.07
C GLU A 191 -0.91 -25.64 16.62
N THR A 192 -0.56 -26.25 15.49
CA THR A 192 0.78 -26.14 14.89
C THR A 192 1.15 -24.68 14.59
N TYR A 193 0.23 -23.90 14.02
CA TYR A 193 0.48 -22.48 13.76
C TYR A 193 0.52 -21.63 15.03
N LYS A 194 -0.26 -21.97 16.07
CA LYS A 194 -0.13 -21.34 17.39
C LYS A 194 1.25 -21.60 18.00
N ALA A 195 1.81 -22.79 17.78
CA ALA A 195 3.17 -23.15 18.17
C ALA A 195 4.26 -22.63 17.21
N GLN A 196 3.92 -21.78 16.23
CA GLN A 196 4.82 -21.27 15.18
C GLN A 196 5.47 -22.38 14.31
N GLY A 197 4.88 -23.57 14.31
CA GLY A 197 5.25 -24.68 13.42
C GLY A 197 4.85 -24.40 11.98
N LYS A 198 5.39 -25.21 11.06
CA LYS A 198 5.14 -25.09 9.62
C LYS A 198 4.44 -26.33 9.09
N LEU A 199 3.46 -26.12 8.21
CA LEU A 199 2.83 -27.19 7.45
C LEU A 199 3.83 -27.69 6.39
N HIS A 200 3.88 -29.01 6.20
CA HIS A 200 4.72 -29.59 5.14
C HIS A 200 4.28 -29.10 3.76
N ARG A 201 5.23 -28.86 2.86
CA ARG A 201 4.98 -28.27 1.53
C ARG A 201 4.01 -29.09 0.69
N LYS A 202 4.07 -30.43 0.79
CA LYS A 202 3.15 -31.35 0.10
C LYS A 202 1.69 -31.05 0.42
N TYR A 203 1.35 -30.94 1.70
CA TYR A 203 -0.01 -30.65 2.16
C TYR A 203 -0.46 -29.23 1.79
N ALA A 204 0.46 -28.26 1.89
CA ALA A 204 0.17 -26.89 1.46
C ALA A 204 -0.18 -26.82 -0.04
N TYR A 205 0.58 -27.50 -0.90
CA TYR A 205 0.28 -27.56 -2.34
C TYR A 205 -1.05 -28.24 -2.62
N LYS A 206 -1.32 -29.38 -1.95
CA LYS A 206 -2.58 -30.10 -2.10
C LYS A 206 -3.79 -29.23 -1.78
N ILE A 207 -3.75 -28.53 -0.63
CA ILE A 207 -4.81 -27.60 -0.21
C ILE A 207 -4.99 -26.46 -1.24
N LEU A 208 -3.89 -25.87 -1.72
CA LEU A 208 -3.95 -24.79 -2.71
C LEU A 208 -4.54 -25.26 -4.05
N MET A 209 -4.24 -26.49 -4.48
CA MET A 209 -4.80 -27.06 -5.70
C MET A 209 -6.30 -27.35 -5.58
N ASP A 210 -6.72 -27.95 -4.47
CA ASP A 210 -8.14 -28.22 -4.21
C ASP A 210 -8.96 -26.93 -4.10
N ILE A 211 -8.41 -25.90 -3.43
CA ILE A 211 -9.03 -24.57 -3.34
C ILE A 211 -9.09 -23.88 -4.71
N LYS A 212 -8.03 -23.96 -5.51
CA LYS A 212 -8.02 -23.41 -6.87
C LYS A 212 -9.09 -24.08 -7.73
N ALA A 213 -9.19 -25.41 -7.68
CA ALA A 213 -10.23 -26.15 -8.40
C ALA A 213 -11.63 -25.71 -7.94
N LEU A 214 -11.85 -25.58 -6.63
CA LEU A 214 -13.10 -25.09 -6.07
C LEU A 214 -13.43 -23.69 -6.61
N PHE A 215 -12.53 -22.71 -6.48
CA PHE A 215 -12.79 -21.33 -6.92
C PHE A 215 -12.99 -21.20 -8.44
N MET A 216 -12.32 -22.01 -9.26
CA MET A 216 -12.49 -21.98 -10.71
C MET A 216 -13.86 -22.53 -11.17
N THR A 217 -14.57 -23.27 -10.32
CA THR A 217 -15.94 -23.75 -10.61
C THR A 217 -17.04 -22.78 -10.20
N GLN A 218 -16.72 -21.78 -9.36
CA GLN A 218 -17.71 -20.85 -8.84
C GLN A 218 -17.85 -19.62 -9.74
N ASP A 219 -19.05 -19.05 -9.77
CA ASP A 219 -19.31 -17.78 -10.43
C ASP A 219 -18.63 -16.62 -9.69
N SER A 220 -18.38 -15.52 -10.41
CA SER A 220 -17.83 -14.29 -9.81
C SER A 220 -18.75 -13.66 -8.76
N LEU A 221 -20.05 -13.97 -8.82
CA LEU A 221 -21.05 -13.58 -7.83
C LEU A 221 -21.70 -14.84 -7.28
N ILE A 222 -21.48 -15.11 -5.98
CA ILE A 222 -22.02 -16.29 -5.31
C ILE A 222 -23.34 -15.93 -4.63
N HIS A 223 -24.40 -16.67 -4.95
CA HIS A 223 -25.66 -16.57 -4.24
C HIS A 223 -25.65 -17.50 -3.02
N ILE A 224 -25.80 -16.93 -1.82
CA ILE A 224 -25.84 -17.68 -0.57
C ILE A 224 -27.28 -17.65 -0.05
N SER A 225 -27.98 -18.77 -0.12
CA SER A 225 -29.31 -18.94 0.49
C SER A 225 -29.15 -19.32 1.95
N VAL A 226 -29.77 -18.56 2.85
CA VAL A 226 -29.76 -18.82 4.30
C VAL A 226 -31.20 -19.14 4.72
N GLU A 227 -31.41 -20.33 5.27
CA GLU A 227 -32.71 -20.77 5.80
C GLU A 227 -33.13 -19.92 7.02
N ASP A 228 -34.43 -19.84 7.29
CA ASP A 228 -35.01 -18.93 8.29
C ASP A 228 -34.44 -19.08 9.71
N GLU A 229 -34.02 -20.29 10.09
CA GLU A 229 -33.43 -20.59 11.41
C GLU A 229 -31.89 -20.61 11.40
N ALA A 230 -31.26 -20.51 10.23
CA ALA A 230 -29.81 -20.57 10.07
C ALA A 230 -29.15 -19.20 10.33
N LYS A 231 -27.90 -19.24 10.80
CA LYS A 231 -27.09 -18.03 11.02
C LYS A 231 -25.88 -18.02 10.09
N PHE A 232 -25.66 -16.86 9.45
CA PHE A 232 -24.49 -16.59 8.63
C PHE A 232 -23.68 -15.44 9.24
N THR A 233 -22.35 -15.58 9.35
CA THR A 233 -21.48 -14.56 9.93
C THR A 233 -20.61 -13.94 8.84
N VAL A 234 -20.78 -12.63 8.60
CA VAL A 234 -19.93 -11.86 7.70
C VAL A 234 -18.79 -11.22 8.49
N ARG A 235 -17.54 -11.50 8.10
CA ARG A 235 -16.36 -10.84 8.67
C ARG A 235 -15.68 -9.99 7.59
N ARG A 236 -15.49 -8.71 7.87
CA ARG A 236 -14.68 -7.81 7.03
C ARG A 236 -13.19 -8.01 7.34
N HIS A 237 -12.33 -7.49 6.46
CA HIS A 237 -10.88 -7.64 6.52
C HIS A 237 -10.28 -7.41 7.92
N SER A 238 -9.48 -8.38 8.41
CA SER A 238 -8.95 -8.42 9.78
C SER A 238 -7.57 -7.75 9.96
N ARG A 239 -6.99 -7.09 8.94
CA ARG A 239 -5.73 -6.32 9.11
C ARG A 239 -5.92 -4.96 9.80
N SER A 240 -7.04 -4.75 10.49
CA SER A 240 -7.24 -3.58 11.34
C SER A 240 -6.65 -3.84 12.73
N ILE A 241 -5.34 -3.64 12.88
CA ILE A 241 -4.69 -3.55 14.20
C ILE A 241 -4.97 -2.18 14.87
N LEU A 242 -5.70 -1.26 14.23
CA LEU A 242 -5.93 0.09 14.77
C LEU A 242 -7.33 0.68 14.49
N ARG A 243 -8.38 -0.12 14.60
CA ARG A 243 -9.70 0.43 14.93
C ARG A 243 -10.18 -0.25 16.20
N SER A 244 -10.13 0.51 17.28
CA SER A 244 -10.82 0.26 18.53
C SER A 244 -12.23 -0.26 18.24
N ASP A 245 -12.54 -1.44 18.78
CA ASP A 245 -13.86 -1.94 19.16
C ASP A 245 -15.05 -1.15 18.60
N GLU A 246 -15.31 -1.27 17.29
CA GLU A 246 -16.60 -0.91 16.74
C GLU A 246 -17.43 -2.19 16.62
N HIS A 247 -18.56 -2.16 17.32
CA HIS A 247 -19.56 -3.21 17.40
C HIS A 247 -19.81 -3.89 16.05
N ILE A 248 -19.87 -5.21 16.11
CA ILE A 248 -20.43 -6.06 15.07
C ILE A 248 -21.90 -5.67 14.91
N GLN A 249 -22.20 -4.70 14.05
CA GLN A 249 -23.56 -4.46 13.58
C GLN A 249 -23.89 -5.58 12.61
N THR A 250 -24.86 -6.40 13.02
CA THR A 250 -25.47 -7.42 12.17
C THR A 250 -26.53 -6.69 11.34
N GLU A 251 -26.20 -6.27 10.13
CA GLU A 251 -27.22 -5.73 9.21
C GLU A 251 -28.09 -6.88 8.70
N ARG A 252 -29.32 -6.97 9.21
CA ARG A 252 -30.40 -7.75 8.60
C ARG A 252 -30.90 -6.96 7.40
N THR A 253 -30.50 -7.36 6.19
CA THR A 253 -31.22 -6.92 4.99
C THR A 253 -32.38 -7.89 4.80
N THR A 254 -33.59 -7.43 5.07
CA THR A 254 -34.82 -8.11 4.62
C THR A 254 -35.11 -7.54 3.23
N LEU A 255 -35.18 -8.42 2.23
CA LEU A 255 -35.66 -8.09 0.90
C LEU A 255 -37.16 -8.41 0.91
N ASP A 256 -37.99 -7.38 0.79
CA ASP A 256 -39.43 -7.50 0.47
C ASP A 256 -39.62 -7.88 -1.01
#